data_AF-K5VLK2-F1
#
_entry.id   AF-K5VLK2-F1
#
_cell.length_a   1.000
_cell.length_b   1.000
_cell.length_c   1.000
_cell.angle_alpha   90.00
_cell.angle_beta   90.00
_cell.angle_gamma   90.00
#
_symmetry.space_group_name_H-M   'P 1'
#
loop_
_entity.id
_entity.type
_entity.pdbx_description
1 polymer ?
#
loop_
_entity_poly.entity_id
_entity_poly.type
_entity_poly.pdbx_seq_one_letter_code
_entity_poly.pdbx_strand_id
1 'polypeptide(L)'
;MKRFISSSVTSILLWVGYDRHKLPTEWKTATEIYVTNGAVGKVGQIDTIEILHRPRKGPSPIHKSAFNPSDKVDIISARITPKNGSYPLTHHIYKNGTGTLKKDDRRE
;
A
#
# COMPACT_ATOMS: atom_id res chain seq x y z
N MET A 1 30.48 18.00 22.33
CA MET A 1 30.41 17.68 20.89
C MET A 1 28.96 17.37 20.54
N LYS A 2 28.29 18.20 19.72
CA LYS A 2 26.92 17.95 19.27
C LYS A 2 26.96 16.97 18.10
N ARG A 3 26.37 15.77 18.28
CA ARG A 3 26.13 14.84 17.17
C ARG A 3 25.02 15.42 16.29
N PHE A 4 25.38 15.98 15.16
CA PHE A 4 24.42 16.25 14.09
C PHE A 4 24.09 14.91 13.43
N ILE A 5 22.97 14.31 13.82
CA ILE A 5 22.44 13.16 13.09
C ILE A 5 21.77 13.74 11.84
N SER A 6 22.56 13.88 10.77
CA SER A 6 22.03 14.12 9.43
C SER A 6 21.33 12.86 8.96
N SER A 7 20.02 12.77 9.21
CA SER A 7 19.18 11.70 8.68
C SER A 7 18.01 12.30 7.92
N SER A 8 18.30 12.96 6.81
CA SER A 8 17.31 13.22 5.75
C SER A 8 17.69 12.39 4.53
N VAL A 9 17.80 11.07 4.69
CA VAL A 9 17.64 10.18 3.54
C VAL A 9 16.15 10.12 3.31
N THR A 10 15.64 11.02 2.46
CA THR A 10 14.31 10.89 1.87
C THR A 10 14.30 9.56 1.15
N SER A 11 13.80 8.51 1.79
CA SER A 11 13.68 7.19 1.16
C SER A 11 12.78 7.37 -0.05
N ILE A 12 13.37 7.24 -1.24
CA ILE A 12 12.63 7.25 -2.50
C ILE A 12 11.77 5.98 -2.46
N LEU A 13 10.49 6.14 -2.15
CA LEU A 13 9.51 5.07 -2.24
C LEU A 13 9.44 4.60 -3.70
N LEU A 14 9.85 3.36 -3.94
CA LEU A 14 9.81 2.77 -5.28
C LEU A 14 8.42 2.21 -5.57
N TRP A 15 7.82 2.64 -6.69
CA TRP A 15 6.54 2.12 -7.16
C TRP A 15 6.77 1.11 -8.28
N VAL A 16 6.24 -0.10 -8.12
CA VAL A 16 6.35 -1.19 -9.10
C VAL A 16 4.99 -1.87 -9.30
N GLY A 17 4.91 -2.79 -10.26
CA GLY A 17 3.66 -3.47 -10.61
C GLY A 17 2.79 -2.62 -11.52
N TYR A 18 1.49 -2.52 -11.21
CA TYR A 18 0.56 -1.71 -12.00
C TYR A 18 0.89 -0.23 -11.92
N ASP A 19 0.82 0.45 -13.07
CA ASP A 19 1.11 1.87 -13.16
C ASP A 19 0.07 2.70 -12.38
N ARG A 20 0.51 3.33 -11.29
CA ARG A 20 -0.32 4.19 -10.44
C ARG A 20 -0.95 5.36 -11.20
N HIS A 21 -0.36 5.80 -12.32
CA HIS A 21 -0.88 6.90 -13.13
C HIS A 21 -2.08 6.46 -13.98
N LYS A 22 -2.31 5.15 -14.13
CA LYS A 22 -3.50 4.57 -14.77
C LYS A 22 -4.63 4.30 -13.78
N LEU A 23 -4.38 4.47 -12.48
CA LEU A 23 -5.44 4.39 -11.48
C LEU A 23 -6.39 5.59 -11.62
N PRO A 24 -7.70 5.42 -11.37
CA PRO A 24 -8.59 6.55 -11.17
C PRO A 24 -8.05 7.45 -10.04
N THR A 25 -8.24 8.76 -10.17
CA THR A 25 -7.66 9.79 -9.28
C THR A 25 -7.89 9.51 -7.79
N GLU A 26 -9.10 9.08 -7.45
CA GLU A 26 -9.50 8.71 -6.09
C GLU A 26 -8.68 7.54 -5.53
N TRP A 27 -8.40 6.52 -6.34
CA TRP A 27 -7.61 5.36 -5.95
C TRP A 27 -6.12 5.65 -5.88
N LYS A 28 -5.63 6.47 -6.80
CA LYS A 28 -4.25 6.98 -6.73
C LYS A 28 -4.02 7.73 -5.41
N THR A 29 -4.91 8.69 -5.10
CA THR A 29 -4.84 9.49 -3.87
C THR A 29 -4.95 8.60 -2.63
N ALA A 30 -5.88 7.65 -2.62
CA ALA A 30 -6.03 6.70 -1.52
C ALA A 30 -4.76 5.86 -1.30
N THR A 31 -4.15 5.37 -2.38
CA THR A 31 -2.90 4.60 -2.31
C THR A 31 -1.75 5.46 -1.76
N GLU A 32 -1.65 6.71 -2.18
CA GLU A 32 -0.63 7.64 -1.68
C GLU A 32 -0.83 7.94 -0.19
N ILE A 33 -2.05 8.27 0.24
CA ILE A 33 -2.39 8.54 1.66
C ILE A 33 -2.06 7.33 2.54
N TYR A 34 -2.49 6.15 2.11
CA TYR A 34 -2.28 4.93 2.87
C TYR A 34 -0.79 4.64 3.03
N VAL A 35 -0.01 4.78 1.96
CA VAL A 35 1.42 4.50 2.00
C VAL A 35 2.17 5.51 2.86
N THR A 36 1.77 6.77 2.89
CA THR A 36 2.42 7.78 3.76
C THR A 36 2.04 7.66 5.23
N ASN A 37 0.84 7.16 5.54
CA ASN A 37 0.30 7.16 6.90
C ASN A 37 0.05 5.74 7.43
N GLY A 38 -0.98 5.06 6.91
CA GLY A 38 -1.46 3.78 7.44
C GLY A 38 -0.42 2.65 7.33
N ALA A 39 0.17 2.47 6.16
CA ALA A 39 1.20 1.45 5.94
C ALA A 39 2.44 1.71 6.80
N VAL A 40 2.89 2.97 6.91
CA VAL A 40 4.04 3.32 7.77
C VAL A 40 3.75 3.03 9.24
N GLY A 41 2.52 3.30 9.71
CA GLY A 41 2.10 2.92 11.05
C GLY A 41 2.13 1.41 11.30
N LYS A 42 1.84 0.59 10.28
CA LYS A 42 1.78 -0.88 10.40
C LYS A 42 3.13 -1.57 10.23
N VAL A 43 3.98 -1.12 9.30
CA VAL A 43 5.25 -1.80 8.95
C VAL A 43 6.50 -0.95 9.09
N GLY A 44 6.37 0.32 9.47
CA GLY A 44 7.47 1.28 9.54
C GLY A 44 7.81 1.87 8.17
N GLN A 45 9.03 2.39 8.01
CA GLN A 45 9.47 2.97 6.74
C GLN A 45 9.38 1.95 5.59
N ILE A 46 8.88 2.42 4.45
CA ILE A 46 8.61 1.58 3.27
C ILE A 46 9.70 1.84 2.25
N ASP A 47 10.17 0.76 1.62
CA ASP A 47 11.15 0.82 0.55
C ASP A 47 10.46 0.72 -0.82
N THR A 48 9.61 -0.30 -1.00
CA THR A 48 8.90 -0.56 -2.26
C THR A 48 7.42 -0.80 -2.04
N ILE A 49 6.59 -0.29 -2.94
CA ILE A 49 5.19 -0.67 -3.10
C ILE A 49 4.95 -1.25 -4.49
N GLU A 50 4.42 -2.47 -4.53
CA GLU A 50 3.97 -3.16 -5.74
C GLU A 50 2.44 -3.16 -5.79
N ILE A 51 1.84 -2.45 -6.76
CA ILE A 51 0.38 -2.54 -6.98
C ILE A 51 0.09 -3.83 -7.73
N LEU A 52 -0.60 -4.76 -7.06
CA LEU A 52 -0.91 -6.07 -7.62
C LEU A 52 -2.11 -5.97 -8.56
N HIS A 53 -1.85 -6.18 -9.85
CA HIS A 53 -2.89 -6.34 -10.87
C HIS A 53 -2.89 -7.79 -11.35
N ARG A 54 -4.09 -8.36 -11.51
CA ARG A 54 -4.29 -9.67 -12.14
C ARG A 54 -4.91 -9.47 -13.53
N PRO A 55 -4.09 -9.37 -14.61
CA PRO A 55 -4.60 -9.08 -15.96
C PRO A 55 -5.68 -10.06 -16.43
N ARG A 56 -5.58 -11.33 -16.01
CA ARG A 56 -6.58 -12.37 -16.32
C ARG A 56 -7.97 -12.10 -15.74
N LYS A 57 -8.11 -11.22 -14.74
CA LYS A 57 -9.40 -10.88 -14.11
C LYS A 57 -10.03 -9.58 -14.64
N GLY A 58 -9.31 -8.85 -15.48
CA GLY A 58 -9.80 -7.60 -16.06
C GLY A 58 -8.70 -6.53 -16.14
N PRO A 59 -9.03 -5.36 -16.71
CA PRO A 59 -8.06 -4.30 -16.97
C PRO A 59 -7.70 -3.47 -15.73
N SER A 60 -8.46 -3.60 -14.64
CA SER A 60 -8.31 -2.81 -13.42
C SER A 60 -7.69 -3.61 -12.27
N PRO A 61 -6.79 -3.02 -11.45
CA PRO A 61 -6.33 -3.62 -10.20
C PRO A 61 -7.37 -3.54 -9.08
N ILE A 62 -8.45 -2.77 -9.26
CA ILE A 62 -9.54 -2.60 -8.30
C ILE A 62 -10.41 -3.86 -8.33
N HIS A 63 -10.59 -4.50 -7.19
CA HIS A 63 -11.38 -5.72 -7.07
C HIS A 63 -11.97 -5.90 -5.67
N LYS A 64 -12.86 -6.88 -5.51
CA LYS A 64 -13.34 -7.30 -4.17
C LYS A 64 -12.35 -8.26 -3.53
N SER A 65 -12.17 -8.14 -2.21
CA SER A 65 -11.26 -9.03 -1.49
C SER A 65 -11.73 -10.48 -1.56
N ALA A 66 -10.87 -11.37 -2.07
CA ALA A 66 -11.10 -12.81 -1.98
C ALA A 66 -10.86 -13.35 -0.55
N PHE A 67 -10.16 -12.57 0.28
CA PHE A 67 -9.76 -12.98 1.63
C PHE A 67 -10.84 -12.66 2.68
N ASN A 68 -11.67 -11.64 2.42
CA ASN A 68 -12.83 -11.33 3.24
C ASN A 68 -14.10 -11.21 2.37
N PRO A 69 -14.74 -12.34 2.00
CA PRO A 69 -15.88 -12.34 1.07
C PRO A 69 -17.11 -11.58 1.58
N SER A 70 -17.22 -11.38 2.90
CA SER A 70 -18.27 -10.56 3.50
C SER A 70 -18.05 -9.07 3.30
N ASP A 71 -16.81 -8.64 3.12
CA ASP A 71 -16.44 -7.25 2.81
C ASP A 71 -16.58 -7.01 1.31
N LYS A 72 -17.76 -6.53 0.91
CA LYS A 72 -18.08 -6.20 -0.48
C LYS A 72 -17.50 -4.86 -0.93
N VAL A 73 -16.58 -4.26 -0.18
CA VAL A 73 -15.94 -2.99 -0.58
C VAL A 73 -14.86 -3.27 -1.64
N ASP A 74 -14.73 -2.36 -2.59
CA ASP A 74 -13.62 -2.41 -3.54
C ASP A 74 -12.31 -2.14 -2.82
N ILE A 75 -11.26 -2.81 -3.27
CA ILE A 75 -9.91 -2.66 -2.75
C ILE A 75 -8.87 -2.69 -3.87
N ILE A 76 -7.70 -2.17 -3.56
CA ILE A 76 -6.46 -2.45 -4.29
C ILE A 76 -5.57 -3.30 -3.40
N SER A 77 -5.05 -4.40 -3.94
CA SER A 77 -4.00 -5.16 -3.26
C SER A 77 -2.65 -4.54 -3.59
N ALA A 78 -1.88 -4.19 -2.57
CA ALA A 78 -0.53 -3.69 -2.72
C ALA A 78 0.43 -4.53 -1.87
N ARG A 79 1.52 -5.01 -2.47
CA ARG A 79 2.60 -5.65 -1.72
C ARG A 79 3.60 -4.58 -1.31
N ILE A 80 3.80 -4.45 -0.01
CA ILE A 80 4.64 -3.44 0.62
C ILE A 80 5.88 -4.13 1.18
N THR A 81 7.05 -3.68 0.74
CA THR A 81 8.35 -4.13 1.26
C THR A 81 8.84 -3.10 2.26
N PRO A 82 8.91 -3.45 3.55
CA PRO A 82 9.44 -2.55 4.57
C PRO A 82 10.95 -2.40 4.44
N LYS A 83 11.48 -1.22 4.77
CA LYS A 83 12.91 -0.91 4.72
C LYS A 83 13.73 -1.60 5.81
N ASN A 84 13.08 -2.08 6.87
CA ASN A 84 13.73 -2.78 7.99
C ASN A 84 14.18 -4.22 7.65
N GLY A 85 14.05 -4.66 6.39
CA GLY A 85 14.42 -6.00 5.94
C GLY A 85 13.37 -7.08 6.25
N SER A 86 12.21 -6.70 6.79
CA SER A 86 11.10 -7.63 6.99
C SER A 86 10.53 -8.13 5.68
N TYR A 87 9.89 -9.30 5.72
CA TYR A 87 9.24 -9.88 4.55
C TYR A 87 8.17 -8.94 3.96
N PRO A 88 8.06 -8.86 2.61
CA PRO A 88 7.00 -8.08 1.98
C PRO A 88 5.62 -8.62 2.35
N LEU A 89 4.71 -7.71 2.71
CA LEU A 89 3.36 -8.04 3.12
C LEU A 89 2.33 -7.46 2.15
N THR A 90 1.23 -8.18 1.95
CA THR A 90 0.14 -7.69 1.08
C THR A 90 -0.88 -6.95 1.92
N HIS A 91 -1.11 -5.69 1.59
CA HIS A 91 -2.12 -4.84 2.20
C HIS A 91 -3.29 -4.67 1.23
N HIS A 92 -4.48 -4.50 1.80
CA HIS A 92 -5.67 -4.07 1.07
C HIS A 92 -5.90 -2.60 1.33
N ILE A 93 -5.88 -1.81 0.27
CA ILE A 93 -6.08 -0.37 0.31
C ILE A 93 -7.52 -0.09 -0.10
N TYR A 94 -8.23 0.69 0.70
CA TYR A 94 -9.60 1.11 0.45
C TYR A 94 -9.62 2.50 -0.18
N LYS A 95 -10.72 2.83 -0.86
CA LYS A 95 -10.93 4.10 -1.56
C LYS A 95 -10.79 5.36 -0.67
N ASN A 96 -10.94 5.23 0.64
CA ASN A 96 -10.80 6.33 1.61
C ASN A 96 -9.35 6.56 2.08
N GLY A 97 -8.38 5.82 1.56
CA GLY A 97 -6.97 5.93 1.96
C GLY A 97 -6.60 5.18 3.24
N THR A 98 -7.52 4.38 3.78
CA THR A 98 -7.20 3.41 4.85
C THR A 98 -6.84 2.06 4.25
N GLY A 99 -6.25 1.18 5.04
CA GLY A 99 -5.96 -0.17 4.62
C GLY A 99 -5.85 -1.18 5.75
N THR A 100 -5.84 -2.44 5.35
CA THR A 100 -5.71 -3.58 6.26
C THR A 100 -4.53 -4.45 5.82
N LEU A 101 -3.80 -4.97 6.79
CA LEU A 101 -2.72 -5.92 6.55
C LEU A 101 -3.21 -7.39 6.61
N LYS A 102 -4.25 -7.64 7.42
CA LYS A 102 -4.82 -8.97 7.65
C LYS A 102 -6.34 -8.91 7.81
N LYS A 103 -6.98 -10.07 7.85
CA LYS A 103 -8.42 -10.18 8.10
C LYS A 103 -8.70 -9.60 9.49
N ASP A 104 -9.77 -8.84 9.60
CA ASP A 104 -10.23 -8.19 10.84
C ASP A 104 -9.23 -7.18 11.43
N ASP A 105 -8.26 -6.73 10.63
CA ASP A 105 -7.38 -5.61 10.99
C ASP A 105 -8.15 -4.29 11.01
N ARG A 106 -7.70 -3.34 11.82
CA ARG A 106 -8.25 -1.98 11.79
C ARG A 106 -7.89 -1.32 10.48
N ARG A 107 -8.89 -0.67 9.87
CA ARG A 107 -8.73 0.18 8.70
C ARG A 107 -8.04 1.48 9.14
N GLU A 108 -6.74 1.54 8.92
CA GLU A 108 -5.86 2.67 9.30
C GLU A 108 -5.18 3.24 8.06
#